data_AF-A0A126T1W2-F1
#
_entry.id   AF-A0A126T1W2-F1
#
_cell.length_a   1.000
_cell.length_b   1.000
_cell.length_c   1.000
_cell.angle_alpha   90.00
_cell.angle_beta   90.00
_cell.angle_gamma   90.00
#
_symmetry.space_group_name_H-M   'P 1'
#
loop_
_entity.id
_entity.type
_entity.pdbx_description
1 polymer ?
#
loop_
_entity_poly.entity_id
_entity_poly.type
_entity_poly.pdbx_seq_one_letter_code
_entity_poly.pdbx_strand_id
1 'polypeptide(L)'
;MKSTMKIDGALCAVGAINLHFQYFLDDGPPHAWLNIHSDSKDDSLAGLAINCLDIGDIPTLDGIYERTFSYDHTDETDGAELSESVFWQPDQETLEISSLQLRFGMPQDDLLPLEIVAKCSDYESRQDISVVITGQATVASS
;
A
#
# COMPACT_ATOMS: atom_id res chain seq x y z
N MET A 1 1.00 -5.32 -16.77
CA MET A 1 1.64 -6.47 -16.09
C MET A 1 0.66 -7.02 -15.06
N LYS A 2 0.61 -8.32 -14.77
CA LYS A 2 -0.23 -8.81 -13.65
C LYS A 2 0.50 -8.52 -12.34
N SER A 3 -0.16 -7.89 -11.38
CA SER A 3 0.38 -7.71 -10.03
C SER A 3 0.62 -9.07 -9.39
N THR A 4 1.74 -9.22 -8.70
CA THR A 4 2.12 -10.45 -8.00
C THR A 4 2.45 -10.13 -6.56
N MET A 5 2.04 -11.02 -5.65
CA MET A 5 2.39 -10.95 -4.25
C MET A 5 3.17 -12.19 -3.84
N LYS A 6 4.19 -11.96 -3.02
CA LYS A 6 4.98 -12.99 -2.36
C LYS A 6 4.79 -12.87 -0.87
N ILE A 7 4.46 -13.98 -0.24
CA ILE A 7 4.30 -14.11 1.20
C ILE A 7 5.31 -15.16 1.66
N ASP A 8 6.33 -14.75 2.40
CA ASP A 8 7.44 -15.62 2.82
C ASP A 8 8.02 -16.46 1.65
N GLY A 9 8.02 -15.86 0.45
CA GLY A 9 8.53 -16.47 -0.78
C GLY A 9 7.51 -17.28 -1.59
N ALA A 10 6.33 -17.58 -1.06
CA ALA A 10 5.24 -18.22 -1.79
C ALA A 10 4.46 -17.20 -2.66
N LEU A 11 4.15 -17.56 -3.90
CA LEU A 11 3.41 -16.69 -4.81
C LEU A 11 1.89 -16.80 -4.59
N CYS A 12 1.25 -15.65 -4.46
CA CYS A 12 -0.20 -15.52 -4.33
C CYS A 12 -0.76 -14.63 -5.44
N ALA A 13 -1.95 -14.99 -5.92
CA ALA A 13 -2.70 -14.13 -6.81
C ALA A 13 -3.29 -12.95 -6.02
N VAL A 14 -3.27 -11.76 -6.62
CA VAL A 14 -3.74 -10.51 -6.02
C VAL A 14 -4.82 -9.91 -6.90
N GLY A 15 -5.81 -9.28 -6.27
CA GLY A 15 -6.76 -8.41 -6.96
C GLY A 15 -6.09 -7.18 -7.58
N ALA A 16 -6.91 -6.32 -8.18
CA ALA A 16 -6.41 -5.05 -8.71
C ALA A 16 -5.91 -4.16 -7.57
N ILE A 17 -4.78 -3.48 -7.77
CA ILE A 17 -4.25 -2.50 -6.81
C ILE A 17 -4.73 -1.12 -7.25
N ASN A 18 -5.58 -0.52 -6.44
CA ASN A 18 -6.04 0.85 -6.67
C ASN A 18 -5.29 1.79 -5.74
N LEU A 19 -4.78 2.89 -6.30
CA LEU A 19 -4.21 4.00 -5.55
C LEU A 19 -5.12 5.21 -5.69
N HIS A 20 -5.64 5.67 -4.56
CA HIS A 20 -6.40 6.90 -4.50
C HIS A 20 -5.53 8.01 -3.95
N PHE A 21 -5.45 9.12 -4.70
CA PHE A 21 -4.82 10.35 -4.24
C PHE A 21 -5.92 11.32 -3.85
N GLN A 22 -5.97 11.67 -2.58
CA GLN A 22 -6.83 12.74 -2.10
C GLN A 22 -5.96 13.95 -1.76
N TYR A 23 -6.26 15.08 -2.40
CA TYR A 23 -5.67 16.37 -2.10
C TYR A 23 -6.63 17.17 -1.22
N PHE A 24 -6.21 17.51 -0.01
CA PHE A 24 -6.95 18.45 0.82
C PHE A 24 -6.54 19.87 0.45
N LEU A 25 -7.52 20.69 0.04
CA LEU A 25 -7.36 22.12 -0.22
C LEU A 25 -7.74 22.90 1.03
N ASP A 26 -7.02 22.71 2.13
CA ASP A 26 -7.04 23.66 3.24
C ASP A 26 -6.00 24.77 2.96
N ASP A 27 -5.90 25.82 3.80
CA ASP A 27 -4.98 26.98 3.63
C ASP A 27 -3.45 26.61 3.63
N GLY A 28 -3.10 25.33 3.44
CA GLY A 28 -1.76 24.77 3.39
C GLY A 28 -1.39 24.16 2.03
N PRO A 29 -0.16 23.61 1.90
CA PRO A 29 0.25 22.87 0.71
C PRO A 29 -0.67 21.65 0.48
N PRO A 30 -0.91 21.26 -0.79
CA PRO A 30 -1.64 20.04 -1.12
C PRO A 30 -1.00 18.83 -0.45
N HIS A 31 -1.78 18.21 0.44
CA HIS A 31 -1.39 17.03 1.19
C HIS A 31 -1.91 15.80 0.46
N ALA A 32 -1.03 14.85 0.14
CA ALA A 32 -1.43 13.64 -0.57
C ALA A 32 -1.52 12.45 0.39
N TRP A 33 -2.60 11.70 0.24
CA TRP A 33 -2.85 10.46 0.97
C TRP A 33 -2.94 9.30 0.00
N LEU A 34 -2.52 8.12 0.45
CA LEU A 34 -2.60 6.90 -0.34
C LEU A 34 -3.48 5.87 0.35
N ASN A 35 -4.56 5.47 -0.34
CA ASN A 35 -5.31 4.27 0.00
C ASN A 35 -4.93 3.17 -0.98
N ILE A 36 -4.51 2.02 -0.44
CA ILE A 36 -4.22 0.82 -1.23
C ILE A 36 -5.27 -0.21 -0.93
N HIS A 37 -6.09 -0.53 -1.93
CA HIS A 37 -7.06 -1.61 -1.86
C HIS A 37 -6.76 -2.66 -2.92
N SER A 38 -6.72 -3.92 -2.51
CA SER A 38 -6.94 -5.05 -3.43
C SER A 38 -8.44 -5.12 -3.72
N ASP A 39 -8.88 -4.67 -4.90
CA ASP A 39 -10.26 -4.92 -5.37
C ASP A 39 -10.32 -6.36 -5.89
N SER A 40 -10.47 -7.28 -4.95
CA SER A 40 -10.89 -8.63 -5.24
C SER A 40 -12.30 -8.82 -4.72
N LYS A 41 -13.28 -8.77 -5.63
CA LYS A 41 -14.63 -9.31 -5.35
C LYS A 41 -14.64 -10.85 -5.20
N ASP A 42 -13.45 -11.46 -5.19
CA ASP A 42 -13.20 -12.88 -5.16
C ASP A 42 -12.41 -13.23 -3.89
N ASP A 43 -13.06 -13.90 -2.95
CA ASP A 43 -12.47 -14.28 -1.66
C ASP A 43 -11.29 -15.28 -1.81
N SER A 44 -11.06 -15.81 -3.02
CA SER A 44 -9.89 -16.66 -3.31
C SER A 44 -8.60 -15.90 -3.61
N LEU A 45 -8.62 -14.56 -3.67
CA LEU A 45 -7.42 -13.75 -3.90
C LEU A 45 -6.94 -13.08 -2.60
N ALA A 46 -5.62 -13.00 -2.44
CA ALA A 46 -5.02 -12.26 -1.34
C ALA A 46 -5.19 -10.75 -1.55
N GLY A 47 -5.11 -10.00 -0.47
CA GLY A 47 -5.22 -8.56 -0.54
C GLY A 47 -4.59 -7.80 0.60
N LEU A 48 -4.55 -6.51 0.37
CA LEU A 48 -3.96 -5.51 1.23
C LEU A 48 -4.94 -4.34 1.29
N ALA A 49 -5.26 -3.92 2.51
CA ALA A 49 -6.00 -2.70 2.78
C ALA A 49 -5.12 -1.84 3.67
N ILE A 50 -4.67 -0.72 3.13
CA ILE A 50 -3.95 0.29 3.91
C ILE A 50 -4.83 1.51 4.03
N ASN A 51 -5.15 1.88 5.26
CA ASN A 51 -5.89 3.10 5.54
C ASN A 51 -4.91 4.27 5.57
N CYS A 52 -5.20 5.31 4.81
CA CYS A 52 -4.65 6.66 4.98
C CYS A 52 -3.13 6.69 5.26
N LEU A 53 -2.29 6.42 4.24
CA LEU A 53 -0.87 6.75 4.32
C LEU A 53 -0.63 8.19 3.90
N ASP A 54 -0.23 9.02 4.86
CA ASP A 54 0.36 10.31 4.58
C ASP A 54 1.70 10.16 3.82
N ILE A 55 1.81 10.72 2.61
CA ILE A 55 3.06 10.78 1.82
C ILE A 55 3.67 12.20 1.79
N GLY A 56 3.07 13.16 2.49
CA GLY A 56 3.53 14.52 2.73
C GLY A 56 3.06 15.54 1.69
N ASP A 57 3.71 16.71 1.72
CA ASP A 57 3.49 17.84 0.81
C ASP A 57 3.93 17.49 -0.61
N ILE A 58 3.01 16.92 -1.39
CA ILE A 58 3.24 16.51 -2.77
C ILE A 58 2.30 17.33 -3.67
N PRO A 59 2.80 18.41 -4.30
CA PRO A 59 1.95 19.29 -5.09
C PRO A 59 1.44 18.69 -6.39
N THR A 60 2.08 17.61 -6.86
CA THR A 60 1.72 16.90 -8.09
C THR A 60 2.13 15.44 -7.98
N LEU A 61 1.47 14.54 -8.72
CA LEU A 61 1.86 13.14 -8.83
C LEU A 61 3.32 12.94 -9.26
N ASP A 62 3.88 13.87 -10.03
CA ASP A 62 5.30 13.84 -10.40
C ASP A 62 6.24 13.86 -9.19
N GLY A 63 5.77 14.40 -8.07
CA GLY A 63 6.51 14.46 -6.81
C GLY A 63 6.76 13.12 -6.14
N ILE A 64 6.13 12.02 -6.60
CA ILE A 64 6.34 10.67 -6.05
C ILE A 64 7.13 9.74 -6.97
N TYR A 65 7.35 10.09 -8.22
CA TYR A 65 8.01 9.18 -9.17
C TYR A 65 9.44 8.88 -8.72
N GLU A 66 9.82 7.60 -8.86
CA GLU A 66 11.13 7.09 -8.44
C GLU A 66 11.46 7.27 -6.94
N ARG A 67 10.46 7.60 -6.11
CA ARG A 67 10.63 7.77 -4.67
C ARG A 67 10.33 6.50 -3.88
N THR A 68 10.93 6.45 -2.70
CA THR A 68 10.67 5.44 -1.68
C THR A 68 10.18 6.13 -0.41
N PHE A 69 9.07 5.64 0.13
CA PHE A 69 8.49 6.05 1.40
C PHE A 69 8.54 4.86 2.37
N SER A 70 8.88 5.12 3.62
CA SER A 70 8.99 4.10 4.67
C SER A 70 8.16 4.53 5.86
N TYR A 71 7.45 3.58 6.46
CA TYR A 71 6.52 3.77 7.56
C TYR A 71 6.69 2.64 8.56
N ASP A 72 6.77 2.96 9.85
CA ASP A 72 6.85 2.00 10.93
C ASP A 72 5.72 2.27 11.94
N HIS A 73 5.24 1.23 12.63
CA HIS A 73 4.16 1.32 13.64
C HIS A 73 4.44 2.40 14.72
N THR A 74 5.70 2.75 14.99
CA THR A 74 6.05 3.74 16.02
C THR A 74 5.86 5.19 15.58
N ASP A 75 5.66 5.45 14.30
CA ASP A 75 5.46 6.79 13.76
C ASP A 75 3.98 7.19 13.89
N GLU A 76 3.53 7.49 15.12
CA GLU A 76 2.28 8.24 15.38
C GLU A 76 2.43 9.73 14.97
N THR A 77 3.23 10.03 13.94
CA THR A 77 3.33 11.37 13.39
C THR A 77 2.16 11.58 12.44
N ASP A 78 1.23 12.44 12.86
CA ASP A 78 0.15 13.09 12.12
C ASP A 78 -0.10 12.52 10.70
N GLY A 79 -0.75 11.35 10.61
CA GLY A 79 -1.35 10.86 9.35
C GLY A 79 -0.83 9.54 8.77
N ALA A 80 0.14 8.83 9.36
CA ALA A 80 0.51 7.48 8.90
C ALA A 80 -0.14 6.39 9.77
N GLU A 81 -1.42 6.07 9.53
CA GLU A 81 -2.18 5.12 10.37
C GLU A 81 -1.99 3.66 9.93
N LEU A 82 -0.77 3.12 10.09
CA LEU A 82 -0.52 1.70 9.85
C LEU A 82 -1.29 0.75 10.80
N SER A 83 -1.69 1.23 11.97
CA SER A 83 -2.43 0.46 12.99
C SER A 83 -3.79 -0.03 12.52
N GLU A 84 -4.40 0.63 11.52
CA GLU A 84 -5.69 0.22 10.94
C GLU A 84 -5.52 -0.56 9.62
N SER A 85 -4.27 -0.79 9.21
CA SER A 85 -3.95 -1.43 7.95
C SER A 85 -3.80 -2.92 8.11
N VAL A 86 -4.47 -3.68 7.24
CA VAL A 86 -4.52 -5.14 7.31
C VAL A 86 -4.11 -5.79 6.00
N PHE A 87 -3.48 -6.94 6.15
CA PHE A 87 -3.22 -7.88 5.09
C PHE A 87 -4.12 -9.10 5.28
N TRP A 88 -4.68 -9.66 4.21
CA TRP A 88 -5.43 -10.91 4.31
C TRP A 88 -5.01 -11.89 3.22
N GLN A 89 -4.99 -13.16 3.60
CA GLN A 89 -4.83 -14.28 2.67
C GLN A 89 -6.14 -15.05 2.55
N PRO A 90 -6.37 -15.75 1.43
CA PRO A 90 -7.45 -16.72 1.34
C PRO A 90 -7.34 -17.73 2.49
N ASP A 91 -8.46 -17.97 3.17
CA ASP A 91 -8.58 -18.94 4.27
C ASP A 91 -7.71 -18.68 5.52
N GLN A 92 -7.16 -17.47 5.72
CA GLN A 92 -6.40 -17.10 6.93
C GLN A 92 -6.98 -15.86 7.64
N GLU A 93 -6.61 -15.71 8.91
CA GLU A 93 -6.90 -14.48 9.67
C GLU A 93 -6.08 -13.29 9.13
N THR A 94 -6.62 -12.09 9.34
CA THR A 94 -5.99 -10.83 8.91
C THR A 94 -4.73 -10.56 9.72
N LEU A 95 -3.64 -10.19 9.04
CA LEU A 95 -2.39 -9.77 9.67
C LEU A 95 -2.34 -8.25 9.82
N GLU A 96 -1.80 -7.78 10.95
CA GLU A 96 -1.52 -6.36 11.18
C GLU A 96 -0.19 -5.97 10.53
N ILE A 97 -0.11 -4.77 9.95
CA ILE A 97 1.11 -4.27 9.32
C ILE A 97 1.96 -3.53 10.36
N SER A 98 3.19 -4.01 10.59
CA SER A 98 4.12 -3.41 11.55
C SER A 98 5.10 -2.43 10.90
N SER A 99 5.45 -2.66 9.64
CA SER A 99 6.14 -1.68 8.82
C SER A 99 5.83 -1.85 7.34
N LEU A 100 6.01 -0.76 6.60
CA LEU A 100 5.70 -0.67 5.19
C LEU A 100 6.77 0.16 4.48
N GLN A 101 7.22 -0.32 3.33
CA GLN A 101 7.95 0.47 2.37
C GLN A 101 7.22 0.47 1.04
N LEU A 102 7.00 1.67 0.51
CA LEU A 102 6.37 1.90 -0.77
C LEU A 102 7.39 2.51 -1.73
N ARG A 103 7.60 1.87 -2.88
CA ARG A 103 8.52 2.33 -3.92
C ARG A 103 7.76 2.56 -5.21
N PHE A 104 7.87 3.76 -5.75
CA PHE A 104 7.28 4.11 -7.04
C PHE A 104 8.33 4.04 -8.14
N GLY A 105 7.92 3.55 -9.31
CA GLY A 105 8.72 3.61 -10.53
C GLY A 105 8.39 4.85 -11.37
N MET A 106 8.91 4.84 -12.59
CA MET A 106 8.54 5.82 -13.62
C MET A 106 7.19 5.42 -14.25
N PRO A 107 6.21 6.34 -14.37
CA PRO A 107 4.94 6.04 -15.01
C PRO A 107 5.10 5.62 -16.48
N GLN A 108 4.18 4.78 -16.94
CA GLN A 108 4.05 4.33 -18.32
C GLN A 108 2.57 4.45 -18.71
N ASP A 109 2.24 5.45 -19.52
CA ASP A 109 0.84 5.85 -19.79
C ASP A 109 0.11 6.15 -18.47
N ASP A 110 -1.09 5.58 -18.26
CA ASP A 110 -1.91 5.77 -17.06
C ASP A 110 -1.53 4.81 -15.90
N LEU A 111 -0.42 4.07 -16.06
CA LEU A 111 0.03 3.07 -15.10
C LEU A 111 1.26 3.55 -14.34
N LEU A 112 1.19 3.49 -13.02
CA LEU A 112 2.32 3.77 -12.13
C LEU A 112 2.88 2.46 -11.59
N PRO A 113 4.09 2.03 -11.99
CA PRO A 113 4.76 0.88 -11.38
C PRO A 113 5.00 1.14 -9.90
N LEU A 114 4.75 0.12 -9.08
CA LEU A 114 4.98 0.20 -7.64
C LEU A 114 5.46 -1.14 -7.07
N GLU A 115 6.22 -1.04 -5.99
CA GLU A 115 6.56 -2.15 -5.11
C GLU A 115 6.18 -1.78 -3.68
N ILE A 116 5.51 -2.71 -2.99
CA ILE A 116 5.15 -2.62 -1.59
C ILE A 116 5.89 -3.73 -0.86
N VAL A 117 6.64 -3.38 0.17
CA VAL A 117 7.28 -4.34 1.07
C VAL A 117 6.72 -4.10 2.47
N ALA A 118 5.91 -5.03 2.96
CA ALA A 118 5.31 -4.95 4.28
C ALA A 118 5.91 -6.04 5.19
N LYS A 119 6.13 -5.68 6.45
CA LYS A 119 6.24 -6.65 7.53
C LYS A 119 4.90 -6.70 8.25
N CYS A 120 4.42 -7.91 8.44
CA CYS A 120 3.15 -8.16 9.09
C CYS A 120 3.37 -9.04 10.32
N SER A 121 2.48 -8.91 11.30
CA SER A 121 2.42 -9.82 12.44
C SER A 121 1.00 -10.34 12.58
N ASP A 122 0.89 -11.65 12.79
CA ASP A 122 -0.31 -12.23 13.38
C ASP A 122 -0.35 -11.87 14.88
N TYR A 123 -1.50 -11.37 15.33
CA TYR A 123 -1.72 -10.95 16.70
C TYR A 123 -1.49 -12.09 17.70
N GLU A 124 -1.81 -13.33 17.31
CA GLU A 124 -1.69 -14.51 18.16
C GLU A 124 -0.26 -15.06 18.21
N SER A 125 0.35 -15.32 17.04
CA SER A 125 1.66 -15.97 16.98
C SER A 125 2.85 -15.02 17.12
N ARG A 126 2.65 -13.71 16.92
CA ARG A 126 3.72 -12.69 16.87
C ARG A 126 4.85 -13.04 15.91
N GLN A 127 4.58 -13.89 14.92
CA GLN A 127 5.53 -14.25 13.90
C GLN A 127 5.58 -13.15 12.83
N ASP A 128 6.80 -12.70 12.52
CA ASP A 128 7.03 -11.76 11.42
C ASP A 128 6.80 -12.46 10.07
N ILE A 129 5.89 -11.92 9.28
CA ILE A 129 5.57 -12.36 7.92
C ILE A 129 6.00 -11.27 6.96
N SER A 130 6.80 -11.64 5.95
CA SER A 130 7.25 -10.70 4.92
C SER A 130 6.36 -10.79 3.69
N VAL A 131 5.72 -9.66 3.35
CA VAL A 131 4.86 -9.53 2.18
C VAL A 131 5.52 -8.58 1.17
N VAL A 132 5.69 -9.04 -0.07
CA VAL A 132 6.17 -8.21 -1.17
C VAL A 132 5.15 -8.22 -2.28
N ILE A 133 4.65 -7.04 -2.67
CA ILE A 133 3.74 -6.87 -3.79
C ILE A 133 4.46 -6.07 -4.85
N THR A 134 4.51 -6.60 -6.07
CA THR A 134 5.02 -5.88 -7.24
C THR A 134 3.91 -5.77 -8.26
N GLY A 135 3.63 -4.56 -8.71
CA GLY A 135 2.49 -4.32 -9.58
C GLY A 135 2.51 -2.97 -10.27
N GLN A 136 1.36 -2.64 -10.83
CA GLN A 136 1.07 -1.34 -11.41
C GLN A 136 -0.24 -0.87 -10.83
N ALA A 137 -0.29 0.41 -10.46
CA ALA A 137 -1.52 1.07 -10.07
C ALA A 137 -2.09 1.87 -11.24
N THR A 138 -3.40 1.90 -11.31
CA THR A 138 -4.10 2.91 -12.12
C THR A 138 -4.19 4.17 -11.28
N VAL A 139 -3.73 5.29 -11.82
CA VAL A 139 -3.83 6.57 -11.13
C VAL A 139 -5.20 7.18 -11.45
N ALA A 140 -6.12 7.13 -10.49
CA ALA A 140 -7.40 7.82 -10.61
C ALA A 140 -7.21 9.30 -10.26
N SER A 141 -7.28 10.19 -11.24
CA SER A 141 -7.44 11.62 -11.02
C SER A 141 -8.91 11.90 -10.67
N SER A 142 -9.20 12.12 -9.39
CA SER A 142 -10.49 12.67 -8.95
C SER A 142 -10.50 14.19 -9.02
#